data_AF-A0A5C5PSV4-F1
#
_entry.id   AF-A0A5C5PSV4-F1
#
_cell.length_a   1.000
_cell.length_b   1.000
_cell.length_c   1.000
_cell.angle_alpha   90.00
_cell.angle_beta   90.00
_cell.angle_gamma   90.00
#
_symmetry.space_group_name_H-M   'P 1'
#
loop_
_entity.id
_entity.type
_entity.pdbx_description
1 polymer ?
#
loop_
_entity_poly.entity_id
_entity_poly.type
_entity_poly.pdbx_seq_one_letter_code
_entity_poly.pdbx_strand_id
1 'polypeptide(L)'
;MKFPVVIHKDADSDYGVTVPDVPGCFSAGTTFSEALENVHEALALHLEGMVADGDALPQAKEVDVHLENPDYAGGVWAVVDFDLTPYLGKSVRFNASLPENLLLRIDEKVNKDHRYASRSGFLATAALRELSA
;
A
#
# COMPACT_ATOMS: atom_id res chain seq x y z
N MET A 1 -2.39 2.82 1.54
CA MET A 1 -2.79 2.63 0.13
C MET A 1 -3.20 1.19 -0.02
N LYS A 2 -4.21 0.90 -0.84
CA LYS A 2 -4.76 -0.44 -0.97
C LYS A 2 -4.20 -1.09 -2.22
N PHE A 3 -3.32 -2.07 -2.07
CA PHE A 3 -2.77 -2.85 -3.17
C PHE A 3 -3.59 -4.12 -3.37
N PRO A 4 -4.15 -4.35 -4.57
CA PRO A 4 -4.59 -5.67 -4.98
C PRO A 4 -3.43 -6.65 -4.92
N VAL A 5 -3.67 -7.84 -4.37
CA VAL A 5 -2.73 -8.96 -4.46
C VAL A 5 -3.48 -10.19 -4.93
N VAL A 6 -2.81 -11.02 -5.71
CA VAL A 6 -3.34 -12.31 -6.16
C VAL A 6 -2.53 -13.42 -5.51
N ILE A 7 -3.24 -14.41 -4.98
CA ILE A 7 -2.67 -15.55 -4.28
C ILE A 7 -2.93 -16.82 -5.09
N HIS A 8 -1.86 -17.57 -5.38
CA HIS A 8 -1.93 -18.87 -6.03
C HIS A 8 -1.42 -19.97 -5.10
N LYS A 9 -1.94 -21.17 -5.28
CA LYS A 9 -1.48 -22.37 -4.57
C LYS A 9 -1.67 -23.60 -5.45
N ASP A 10 -0.58 -24.32 -5.68
CA ASP A 10 -0.60 -25.64 -6.29
C ASP A 10 -0.72 -26.73 -5.21
N ALA A 11 -1.02 -27.97 -5.63
CA ALA A 11 -1.30 -29.08 -4.73
C ALA A 11 -0.19 -29.32 -3.68
N ASP A 12 1.07 -29.22 -4.11
CA ASP A 12 2.26 -29.49 -3.29
C ASP A 12 3.16 -28.25 -3.11
N SER A 13 2.57 -27.05 -3.16
CA SER A 13 3.30 -25.78 -2.95
C SER A 13 2.82 -25.02 -1.72
N ASP A 14 3.62 -24.06 -1.26
CA ASP A 14 3.15 -22.98 -0.38
C ASP A 14 2.22 -22.01 -1.14
N TYR A 15 1.56 -21.12 -0.40
CA TYR A 15 0.80 -20.02 -1.00
C TYR A 15 1.78 -18.97 -1.53
N GLY A 16 1.71 -18.67 -2.83
CA GLY A 16 2.46 -17.59 -3.46
C GLY A 16 1.59 -16.35 -3.60
N VAL A 17 2.15 -15.17 -3.29
CA VAL A 17 1.49 -13.87 -3.42
C VAL A 17 2.22 -13.04 -4.46
N THR A 18 1.47 -12.47 -5.39
CA THR A 18 1.96 -11.50 -6.37
C THR A 18 1.27 -10.17 -6.14
N VAL A 19 2.04 -9.07 -6.21
CA VAL A 19 1.50 -7.70 -6.20
C VAL A 19 1.54 -7.13 -7.63
N PRO A 20 0.43 -7.14 -8.40
CA PRO A 20 0.44 -6.76 -9.82
C PRO A 20 0.97 -5.36 -10.10
N ASP A 21 0.64 -4.40 -9.24
CA ASP A 21 1.03 -2.99 -9.38
C ASP A 21 2.46 -2.70 -8.89
N VAL A 22 3.14 -3.69 -8.31
CA VAL A 22 4.54 -3.60 -7.88
C VAL A 22 5.33 -4.72 -8.55
N PRO A 23 5.66 -4.59 -9.85
CA PRO A 23 6.32 -5.65 -10.61
C PRO A 23 7.63 -6.11 -9.94
N GLY A 24 7.77 -7.41 -9.72
CA GLY A 24 8.93 -7.97 -9.02
C GLY A 24 8.73 -8.14 -7.51
N CYS A 25 7.64 -7.62 -6.94
CA CYS A 25 7.30 -7.85 -5.53
C CYS A 25 6.43 -9.11 -5.38
N PHE A 26 7.04 -10.15 -4.83
CA PHE A 26 6.41 -11.43 -4.54
C PHE A 26 6.62 -11.80 -3.08
N SER A 27 5.72 -12.60 -2.55
CA SER A 27 5.88 -13.21 -1.23
C SER A 27 5.31 -14.62 -1.22
N ALA A 28 5.56 -15.37 -0.14
CA ALA A 28 4.99 -16.71 0.03
C ALA A 28 4.80 -17.04 1.50
N GLY A 29 3.95 -18.02 1.80
CA GLY A 29 3.73 -18.54 3.15
C GLY A 29 3.09 -19.91 3.14
N THR A 30 3.33 -20.70 4.18
CA THR A 30 2.76 -22.05 4.31
C THR A 30 1.24 -22.01 4.51
N THR A 31 0.75 -20.89 5.05
CA THR A 31 -0.69 -20.60 5.17
C THR A 31 -1.06 -19.33 4.40
N PHE A 32 -2.35 -19.21 4.04
CA PHE A 32 -2.87 -18.03 3.37
C PHE A 32 -2.63 -16.75 4.18
N SER A 33 -2.85 -16.81 5.51
CA SER A 33 -2.62 -15.67 6.41
C SER A 33 -1.15 -15.29 6.49
N GLU A 34 -0.26 -16.28 6.64
CA GLU A 34 1.19 -16.04 6.67
C GLU A 34 1.66 -15.41 5.35
N ALA A 35 1.16 -15.86 4.20
CA ALA A 35 1.52 -15.30 2.91
C ALA A 35 1.09 -13.82 2.78
N LEU A 36 -0.07 -13.45 3.33
CA LEU A 36 -0.54 -12.06 3.42
C LEU A 36 0.22 -11.23 4.47
N GLU A 37 0.74 -11.83 5.53
CA GLU A 37 1.62 -11.12 6.47
C GLU A 37 2.97 -10.84 5.79
N ASN A 38 3.56 -11.86 5.17
CA ASN A 38 4.86 -11.77 4.49
C ASN A 38 4.84 -10.81 3.29
N VAL A 39 3.70 -10.55 2.65
CA VAL A 39 3.64 -9.56 1.56
C VAL A 39 3.83 -8.13 2.05
N HIS A 40 3.51 -7.83 3.32
CA HIS A 40 3.78 -6.52 3.90
C HIS A 40 5.29 -6.27 4.02
N GLU A 41 6.05 -7.29 4.45
CA GLU A 41 7.51 -7.22 4.52
C GLU A 41 8.14 -7.13 3.12
N ALA A 42 7.63 -7.91 2.17
CA ALA A 42 8.09 -7.87 0.78
C ALA A 42 7.87 -6.48 0.15
N LEU A 43 6.69 -5.88 0.35
CA LEU A 43 6.39 -4.52 -0.09
C LEU A 43 7.34 -3.51 0.54
N ALA A 44 7.54 -3.58 1.85
CA ALA A 44 8.43 -2.68 2.56
C ALA A 44 9.85 -2.74 1.98
N LEU A 45 10.43 -3.94 1.89
CA LEU A 45 11.78 -4.13 1.38
C LEU A 45 11.93 -3.69 -0.09
N HIS A 46 10.94 -4.02 -0.93
CA HIS A 46 10.97 -3.66 -2.34
C HIS A 46 10.92 -2.14 -2.54
N LEU A 47 10.04 -1.44 -1.81
CA LEU A 47 9.92 0.01 -1.88
C LEU A 47 11.16 0.72 -1.32
N GLU A 48 11.84 0.18 -0.30
CA GLU A 48 13.14 0.70 0.15
C GLU A 48 14.17 0.65 -0.98
N GLY A 49 14.23 -0.46 -1.73
CA GLY A 49 15.10 -0.62 -2.89
C GLY A 49 14.79 0.41 -3.98
N MET A 50 13.51 0.52 -4.38
CA MET A 50 13.08 1.51 -5.38
C MET A 50 13.47 2.94 -5.00
N VAL A 51 13.28 3.32 -3.74
CA VAL A 51 13.67 4.66 -3.25
C VAL A 51 15.19 4.86 -3.29
N ALA A 52 15.97 3.83 -2.94
CA ALA A 52 17.43 3.89 -2.98
C ALA A 52 17.96 4.04 -4.42
N ASP A 53 17.30 3.41 -5.38
CA ASP A 53 17.64 3.46 -6.80
C ASP A 53 17.09 4.71 -7.50
N GLY A 54 16.22 5.48 -6.83
CA GLY A 54 15.60 6.70 -7.36
C GLY A 54 14.41 6.45 -8.28
N ASP A 55 13.84 5.25 -8.23
CA ASP A 55 12.67 4.87 -9.00
C ASP A 55 11.39 5.53 -8.46
N ALA A 56 10.40 5.68 -9.34
CA ALA A 56 9.08 6.18 -8.95
C ALA A 56 8.32 5.12 -8.15
N LEU A 57 7.69 5.53 -7.05
CA LEU A 57 6.84 4.63 -6.28
C LEU A 57 5.62 4.17 -7.12
N PRO A 58 5.18 2.91 -6.93
CA PRO A 58 4.06 2.35 -7.67
C PRO A 58 2.73 2.98 -7.24
N GLN A 59 1.79 3.02 -8.19
CA GLN A 59 0.40 3.41 -7.94
C GLN A 59 -0.48 2.17 -7.95
N ALA A 60 -1.22 1.95 -6.86
CA ALA A 60 -2.18 0.87 -6.79
C ALA A 60 -3.40 1.16 -7.67
N LYS A 61 -3.85 0.15 -8.40
CA LYS A 61 -5.06 0.17 -9.23
C LYS A 61 -6.15 -0.65 -8.56
N GLU A 62 -7.36 -0.58 -9.10
CA GLU A 62 -8.45 -1.46 -8.68
C GLU A 62 -8.24 -2.88 -9.24
N VAL A 63 -8.76 -3.88 -8.50
CA VAL A 63 -8.66 -5.30 -8.88
C VAL A 63 -9.16 -5.54 -10.31
N ASP A 64 -10.24 -4.85 -10.71
CA ASP A 64 -10.88 -4.95 -12.02
C ASP A 64 -9.92 -4.78 -13.21
N VAL A 65 -8.87 -3.96 -13.05
CA VAL A 65 -7.86 -3.73 -14.10
C VAL A 65 -7.06 -4.98 -14.41
N HIS A 66 -6.99 -5.93 -13.47
CA HIS A 66 -6.15 -7.12 -13.55
C HIS A 66 -6.93 -8.42 -13.77
N LEU A 67 -8.26 -8.41 -13.65
CA LEU A 67 -9.08 -9.63 -13.68
C LEU A 67 -8.97 -10.42 -14.99
N GLU A 68 -8.77 -9.74 -16.12
CA GLU A 68 -8.66 -10.37 -17.44
C GLU A 68 -7.22 -10.84 -17.77
N ASN A 69 -6.26 -10.61 -16.87
CA ASN A 69 -4.87 -11.04 -17.11
C ASN A 69 -4.75 -12.57 -16.96
N PRO A 70 -4.34 -13.30 -18.00
CA PRO A 70 -4.18 -14.76 -17.93
C PRO A 70 -3.15 -15.22 -16.90
N ASP A 71 -2.15 -14.41 -16.57
CA ASP A 71 -1.13 -14.74 -15.56
C ASP A 71 -1.73 -14.83 -14.14
N TYR A 72 -2.89 -14.20 -13.93
CA TYR A 72 -3.58 -14.19 -12.63
C TYR A 72 -4.79 -15.13 -12.59
N ALA A 73 -5.04 -15.87 -13.66
CA ALA A 73 -6.15 -16.81 -13.75
C ALA A 73 -6.06 -17.88 -12.63
N GLY A 74 -7.21 -18.22 -12.05
CA GLY A 74 -7.31 -19.21 -10.98
C GLY A 74 -6.79 -18.75 -9.61
N GLY A 75 -6.27 -17.53 -9.49
CA GLY A 75 -5.82 -16.97 -8.23
C GLY A 75 -6.97 -16.44 -7.36
N VAL A 76 -6.72 -16.36 -6.05
CA VAL A 76 -7.62 -15.74 -5.07
C VAL A 76 -7.16 -14.31 -4.85
N TRP A 77 -8.07 -13.33 -4.99
CA TRP A 77 -7.76 -11.92 -4.78
C TRP A 77 -7.92 -11.50 -3.32
N ALA A 78 -7.01 -10.65 -2.86
CA ALA A 78 -7.10 -9.94 -1.59
C ALA A 78 -6.62 -8.49 -1.76
N VAL A 79 -6.84 -7.67 -0.74
CA VAL A 79 -6.38 -6.28 -0.70
C VAL A 79 -5.53 -6.07 0.54
N VAL A 80 -4.34 -5.51 0.33
CA VAL A 80 -3.36 -5.19 1.37
C VAL A 80 -3.36 -3.69 1.59
N ASP A 81 -3.60 -3.22 2.82
CA ASP A 81 -3.46 -1.80 3.17
C ASP A 81 -2.03 -1.53 3.64
N PHE A 82 -1.30 -0.74 2.86
CA PHE A 82 0.11 -0.47 3.07
C PHE A 82 0.40 1.04 3.07
N ASP A 83 1.10 1.56 4.08
CA ASP A 83 1.44 2.98 4.17
C ASP A 83 2.68 3.31 3.33
N LEU A 84 2.50 4.08 2.24
CA LEU A 84 3.60 4.54 1.40
C LEU A 84 4.33 5.77 1.96
N THR A 85 3.79 6.42 2.99
CA THR A 85 4.32 7.69 3.51
C THR A 85 5.82 7.64 3.86
N PRO A 86 6.37 6.57 4.47
CA PRO A 86 7.79 6.48 4.78
C PRO A 86 8.72 6.51 3.55
N TYR A 87 8.19 6.20 2.36
CA TYR A 87 8.97 6.00 1.13
C TYR A 87 8.97 7.24 0.23
N LEU A 88 8.20 8.29 0.55
CA LEU A 88 8.08 9.52 -0.27
C LEU A 88 9.26 10.51 -0.09
N GLY A 89 10.37 10.03 0.47
CA GLY A 89 11.55 10.83 0.75
C GLY A 89 11.47 11.61 2.07
N LYS A 90 12.34 12.60 2.20
CA LYS A 90 12.48 13.37 3.45
C LYS A 90 11.31 14.32 3.66
N SER A 91 10.75 14.31 4.87
CA SER A 91 9.72 15.27 5.27
C SER A 91 10.19 16.72 5.15
N VAL A 92 9.48 17.51 4.34
CA VAL A 92 9.69 18.95 4.19
C VAL A 92 8.62 19.71 4.97
N ARG A 93 9.01 20.69 5.78
CA ARG A 93 8.05 21.59 6.47
C ARG A 93 7.63 22.73 5.53
N PHE A 94 6.34 22.92 5.39
CA PHE A 94 5.74 24.06 4.68
C PHE A 94 4.65 24.71 5.54
N ASN A 95 4.28 25.95 5.23
CA ASN A 95 3.18 26.65 5.87
C ASN A 95 1.96 26.67 4.94
N ALA A 96 0.79 26.35 5.47
CA ALA A 96 -0.48 26.44 4.76
C ALA A 96 -1.60 26.93 5.67
N SER A 97 -2.64 27.52 5.08
CA SER A 97 -3.84 27.96 5.78
C SER A 97 -4.98 26.97 5.55
N LEU A 98 -5.66 26.56 6.62
CA LEU A 98 -6.86 25.72 6.57
C LEU A 98 -8.01 26.42 7.32
N PRO A 99 -9.27 26.23 6.92
CA PRO A 99 -10.42 26.67 7.72
C PRO A 99 -10.39 26.05 9.13
N GLU A 100 -10.72 26.85 10.16
CA GLU A 100 -10.66 26.44 11.57
C GLU A 100 -11.46 25.16 11.84
N ASN A 101 -12.71 25.10 11.39
CA ASN A 101 -13.57 23.92 11.55
C ASN A 101 -13.05 22.68 10.82
N LEU A 102 -12.28 22.84 9.74
CA LEU A 102 -11.64 21.71 9.06
C LEU A 102 -10.47 21.19 9.90
N LEU A 103 -9.64 22.09 10.44
CA LEU A 103 -8.52 21.71 11.30
C LEU A 103 -8.99 20.95 12.55
N LEU A 104 -10.06 21.42 13.20
CA LEU A 104 -10.67 20.73 14.36
C LEU A 104 -11.11 19.30 14.01
N ARG A 105 -11.75 19.11 12.84
CA ARG A 105 -12.17 17.77 12.38
C ARG A 105 -10.98 16.85 12.10
N ILE A 106 -9.89 17.38 11.57
CA ILE A 106 -8.65 16.62 11.37
C ILE A 106 -8.08 16.20 12.72
N ASP A 107 -8.02 17.11 13.68
CA ASP A 107 -7.49 16.84 15.02
C ASP A 107 -8.27 15.76 15.75
N GLU A 108 -9.60 15.85 15.73
CA GLU A 108 -10.46 14.80 16.28
C GLU A 108 -10.21 13.44 15.62
N LYS A 109 -10.01 13.42 14.30
CA LYS A 109 -9.80 12.18 13.56
C LYS A 109 -8.46 11.54 13.91
N VAL A 110 -7.39 12.32 13.96
CA VAL A 110 -6.04 11.86 14.35
C VAL A 110 -6.05 11.35 15.79
N ASN A 111 -6.75 12.02 16.71
CA ASN A 111 -6.81 11.61 18.12
C ASN A 111 -7.62 10.32 18.34
N LYS A 112 -8.57 9.99 17.46
CA LYS A 112 -9.46 8.82 17.60
C LYS A 112 -8.97 7.60 16.82
N ASP A 113 -8.21 7.79 15.74
CA ASP A 113 -7.88 6.76 14.77
C ASP A 113 -6.36 6.52 14.76
N HIS A 114 -5.92 5.46 15.41
CA HIS A 114 -4.50 5.13 15.59
C HIS A 114 -3.75 4.87 14.27
N ARG A 115 -4.44 4.80 13.14
CA ARG A 115 -3.82 4.72 11.80
C ARG A 115 -3.07 5.99 11.43
N TYR A 116 -3.38 7.14 12.05
CA TYR A 116 -2.69 8.41 11.78
C TYR A 116 -1.78 8.79 12.94
N ALA A 117 -0.48 8.87 12.68
CA ALA A 117 0.50 9.28 13.70
C ALA A 117 0.49 10.78 14.01
N SER A 118 0.03 11.63 13.07
CA SER A 118 0.00 13.09 13.23
C SER A 118 -0.91 13.77 12.20
N ARG A 119 -1.17 15.07 12.35
CA ARG A 119 -1.81 15.94 11.33
C ARG A 119 -1.11 15.83 9.98
N SER A 120 0.23 15.88 9.97
CA SER A 120 1.02 15.77 8.75
C SER A 120 0.85 14.41 8.08
N GLY A 121 0.83 13.33 8.87
CA GLY A 121 0.54 11.98 8.36
C GLY A 121 -0.85 11.88 7.74
N PHE A 122 -1.87 12.41 8.42
CA PHE A 122 -3.24 12.46 7.88
C PHE A 122 -3.30 13.22 6.54
N LEU A 123 -2.70 14.41 6.48
CA LEU A 123 -2.68 15.23 5.26
C LEU A 123 -1.90 14.55 4.13
N ALA A 124 -0.79 13.89 4.43
CA ALA A 124 -0.03 13.13 3.44
C ALA A 124 -0.85 11.98 2.86
N THR A 125 -1.48 11.15 3.71
CA THR A 125 -2.36 10.06 3.26
C THR A 125 -3.53 10.57 2.42
N ALA A 126 -4.14 11.70 2.82
CA ALA A 126 -5.24 12.29 2.07
C ALA A 126 -4.78 12.82 0.70
N ALA A 127 -3.64 13.52 0.65
CA ALA A 127 -3.06 14.01 -0.60
C ALA A 127 -2.68 12.86 -1.54
N LEU A 128 -2.07 11.78 -1.02
CA LEU A 128 -1.74 10.60 -1.82
C LEU A 128 -2.97 9.96 -2.44
N ARG A 129 -4.06 9.86 -1.67
CA ARG A 129 -5.33 9.32 -2.18
C ARG A 129 -5.88 10.18 -3.32
N GLU A 130 -5.88 11.49 -3.17
CA GLU A 130 -6.38 12.42 -4.18
C GLU A 130 -5.50 12.43 -5.44
N LEU A 131 -4.18 12.34 -5.30
CA LEU A 131 -3.24 12.28 -6.42
C LEU A 131 -3.25 10.92 -7.14
N SER A 132 -3.84 9.89 -6.53
CA SER A 132 -3.96 8.54 -7.12
C SER A 132 -5.30 8.30 -7.82
N ALA A 133 -6.22 9.27 -7.80
CA ALA A 133 -7.56 9.20 -8.39
C ALA A 133 -7.61 9.66 -9.85
#